data_AF-A0A9E1TUY1-F1
#
_entry.id   AF-A0A9E1TUY1-F1
#
_cell.length_a   1.000
_cell.length_b   1.000
_cell.length_c   1.000
_cell.angle_alpha   90.00
_cell.angle_beta   90.00
_cell.angle_gamma   90.00
#
_symmetry.space_group_name_H-M   'P 1'
#
loop_
_entity.id
_entity.type
_entity.pdbx_description
1 polymer ?
#
loop_
_entity_poly.entity_id
_entity_poly.type
_entity_poly.pdbx_seq_one_letter_code
_entity_poly.pdbx_strand_id
1 'polypeptide(L)'
;MTNETKRYHGLDLLRAVAMLLGIVFHAPIIYYIPEMADGFREFGISTDMIPEMELWLQILTQWTHNWRMPVFFMISGFFAMMIFERKGFGYLLKDRFVRLGLTMIIFA
;
A
#
# COMPACT_ATOMS: atom_id res chain seq x y z
N MET A 1 3.90 17.16 -33.36
CA MET A 1 3.06 16.04 -32.90
C MET A 1 2.50 16.44 -31.54
N THR A 2 1.19 16.60 -31.43
CA THR A 2 0.55 16.88 -30.14
C THR A 2 0.87 15.73 -29.20
N ASN A 3 1.53 16.04 -28.09
CA ASN A 3 1.99 15.06 -27.12
C ASN A 3 0.78 14.65 -26.25
N GLU A 4 -0.19 13.96 -26.85
CA GLU A 4 -1.35 13.50 -26.12
C GLU A 4 -0.91 12.41 -25.13
N THR A 5 -0.86 12.81 -23.86
CA THR A 5 -0.60 11.88 -22.78
C THR A 5 -1.78 10.92 -22.64
N LYS A 6 -1.68 9.75 -23.29
CA LYS A 6 -2.65 8.67 -23.11
C LYS A 6 -2.79 8.33 -21.63
N ARG A 7 -4.02 8.43 -21.12
CA ARG A 7 -4.40 8.07 -19.75
C ARG A 7 -5.05 6.69 -19.73
N TYR A 8 -4.64 5.86 -18.79
CA TYR A 8 -5.13 4.48 -18.66
C TYR A 8 -6.18 4.39 -17.54
N HIS A 9 -7.43 4.73 -17.85
CA HIS A 9 -8.53 4.74 -16.86
C HIS A 9 -8.72 3.40 -16.15
N GLY A 10 -8.51 2.27 -16.84
CA GLY A 10 -8.59 0.94 -16.22
C GLY A 10 -7.53 0.71 -15.15
N LEU A 11 -6.31 1.23 -15.34
CA LEU A 11 -5.24 1.13 -14.34
C LEU A 11 -5.48 2.08 -13.16
N ASP A 12 -6.08 3.26 -13.42
CA ASP A 12 -6.51 4.16 -12.37
C ASP A 12 -7.59 3.50 -11.49
N LEU A 13 -8.58 2.85 -12.10
CA LEU A 13 -9.63 2.11 -11.39
C LEU A 13 -9.04 0.93 -10.61
N LEU A 14 -8.18 0.11 -11.23
CA LEU A 14 -7.52 -1.01 -10.56
C LEU A 14 -6.75 -0.54 -9.33
N ARG A 15 -6.00 0.57 -9.45
CA ARG A 15 -5.29 1.19 -8.33
C ARG A 15 -6.25 1.66 -7.24
N ALA A 16 -7.36 2.30 -7.61
CA ALA A 16 -8.35 2.79 -6.66
C ALA A 16 -9.01 1.66 -5.87
N VAL A 17 -9.42 0.59 -6.56
CA VAL A 17 -9.98 -0.63 -5.92
C VAL A 17 -8.95 -1.27 -5.00
N ALA A 18 -7.70 -1.39 -5.46
CA ALA A 18 -6.60 -1.88 -4.62
C ALA A 18 -6.43 -1.03 -3.35
N MET A 19 -6.48 0.30 -3.45
CA MET A 19 -6.41 1.17 -2.26
C MET A 19 -7.59 0.98 -1.30
N LEU A 20 -8.82 0.82 -1.82
CA LEU A 20 -10.01 0.59 -0.98
C LEU A 20 -9.94 -0.75 -0.23
N LEU A 21 -9.39 -1.79 -0.84
CA LEU A 21 -9.15 -3.07 -0.15
C LEU A 21 -8.14 -2.95 1.00
N GLY A 22 -7.34 -1.87 1.04
CA GLY A 22 -6.52 -1.55 2.20
C GLY A 22 -7.35 -1.30 3.46
N ILE A 23 -8.51 -0.64 3.34
CA ILE A 23 -9.42 -0.40 4.48
C ILE A 23 -9.96 -1.73 5.02
N VAL A 24 -10.33 -2.64 4.11
CA VAL A 24 -10.80 -4.00 4.47
C VAL A 24 -9.71 -4.79 5.20
N PHE A 25 -8.43 -4.61 4.82
CA PHE A 25 -7.29 -5.24 5.49
C PHE A 25 -6.96 -4.60 6.85
N HIS A 26 -7.05 -3.27 6.95
CA HIS A 26 -6.69 -2.55 8.16
C HIS A 26 -7.74 -2.67 9.27
N ALA A 27 -9.02 -2.81 8.93
CA ALA A 27 -10.08 -2.93 9.93
C ALA A 27 -9.88 -4.11 10.92
N PRO A 28 -9.53 -5.33 10.48
CA PRO A 28 -9.27 -6.45 11.39
C PRO A 28 -7.79 -6.59 11.81
N ILE A 29 -6.89 -5.65 11.47
CA ILE A 29 -5.44 -5.85 11.64
C ILE A 29 -5.03 -6.09 13.10
N ILE A 30 -5.79 -5.56 14.06
CA ILE A 30 -5.53 -5.79 15.49
C ILE A 30 -5.74 -7.25 15.90
N TYR A 31 -6.60 -8.00 15.21
CA TYR A 31 -6.76 -9.45 15.42
C TYR A 31 -5.68 -10.25 14.68
N TYR A 32 -5.07 -9.68 13.64
CA TYR A 32 -3.97 -10.29 12.90
C TYR A 32 -2.62 -10.10 13.59
N ILE A 33 -2.42 -8.97 14.29
CA ILE A 33 -1.23 -8.64 15.07
C ILE A 33 -1.68 -8.13 16.46
N PRO A 34 -2.06 -9.04 17.37
CA PRO A 34 -2.58 -8.69 18.69
C PRO A 34 -1.63 -7.82 19.53
N GLU A 35 -0.32 -7.92 19.31
CA GLU A 35 0.70 -7.14 20.01
C GLU A 35 0.56 -5.63 19.78
N MET A 36 -0.11 -5.21 18.70
CA MET A 36 -0.46 -3.80 18.49
C MET A 36 -1.36 -3.24 19.61
N ALA A 37 -2.15 -4.11 20.26
CA ALA A 37 -3.00 -3.73 21.37
C ALA A 37 -2.19 -3.27 22.59
N ASP A 38 -0.95 -3.76 22.77
CA ASP A 38 -0.14 -3.40 23.95
C ASP A 38 0.30 -1.93 23.97
N GLY A 39 0.25 -1.23 22.82
CA GLY A 39 0.43 0.22 22.77
C GLY A 39 -0.67 1.00 23.51
N PHE A 40 -1.79 0.35 23.83
CA PHE A 40 -2.93 0.92 24.54
C PHE A 40 -3.08 0.38 25.97
N ARG A 41 -2.02 -0.24 26.54
CA ARG A 41 -2.05 -0.81 27.91
C ARG A 41 -2.48 0.18 28.97
N GLU A 42 -2.08 1.45 28.85
CA GLU A 42 -2.46 2.52 29.79
C GLU A 42 -3.98 2.78 29.79
N PHE A 43 -4.68 2.45 28.70
CA PHE A 43 -6.13 2.52 28.58
C PHE A 43 -6.84 1.21 28.94
N GLY A 44 -6.12 0.22 29.48
CA GLY A 44 -6.66 -1.09 29.86
C GLY A 44 -6.87 -2.05 28.69
N ILE A 45 -6.28 -1.77 27.52
CA ILE A 45 -6.33 -2.63 26.34
C ILE A 45 -4.97 -3.31 26.19
N SER A 46 -4.94 -4.65 26.19
CA SER A 46 -3.71 -5.43 25.98
C SER A 46 -3.97 -6.60 25.03
N THR A 47 -2.89 -7.22 24.58
CA THR A 47 -2.92 -8.44 23.75
C THR A 47 -3.81 -9.53 24.35
N ASP A 48 -3.82 -9.68 25.68
CA ASP A 48 -4.61 -10.70 26.40
C ASP A 48 -6.13 -10.52 26.22
N MET A 49 -6.58 -9.32 25.84
CA MET A 49 -7.99 -8.98 25.63
C MET A 49 -8.45 -9.20 24.18
N ILE A 50 -7.53 -9.50 23.27
CA ILE A 50 -7.82 -9.69 21.86
C ILE A 50 -8.13 -11.17 21.59
N PRO A 51 -9.36 -11.52 21.16
CA PRO A 51 -9.68 -12.89 20.80
C PRO A 51 -8.94 -13.32 19.53
N GLU A 52 -8.77 -14.63 19.35
CA GLU A 52 -8.23 -15.18 18.12
C GLU A 52 -9.06 -14.73 16.90
N MET A 53 -8.38 -14.44 15.80
CA MET A 53 -9.05 -14.00 14.59
C MET A 53 -9.87 -15.15 13.98
N GLU A 54 -11.15 -14.90 13.73
CA GLU A 54 -12.02 -15.87 13.05
C GLU A 54 -11.47 -16.30 11.68
N LEU A 55 -11.67 -17.57 11.30
CA LEU A 55 -11.10 -18.14 10.07
C LEU A 55 -11.52 -17.37 8.80
N TRP A 56 -12.77 -16.92 8.73
CA TRP A 56 -13.26 -16.16 7.58
C TRP A 56 -12.60 -14.78 7.47
N LEU A 57 -12.26 -14.13 8.60
CA LEU A 57 -11.50 -12.89 8.64
C LEU A 57 -10.04 -13.14 8.24
N GLN A 58 -9.44 -14.25 8.67
CA GLN A 58 -8.10 -14.66 8.22
C GLN A 58 -8.04 -14.81 6.70
N ILE A 59 -8.98 -15.55 6.12
CA ILE A 59 -9.03 -15.77 4.67
C ILE A 59 -9.22 -14.43 3.94
N LEU A 60 -10.14 -13.57 4.38
CA LEU A 60 -10.40 -12.27 3.76
C LEU A 60 -9.17 -11.35 3.84
N THR A 61 -8.56 -11.24 5.02
CA THR A 61 -7.40 -10.38 5.26
C THR A 61 -6.20 -10.84 4.44
N GLN A 62 -5.90 -12.14 4.46
CA GLN A 62 -4.77 -12.70 3.73
C GLN A 62 -4.99 -12.63 2.21
N TRP A 63 -6.20 -12.93 1.73
CA TRP A 63 -6.52 -12.85 0.31
C TRP A 63 -6.39 -11.42 -0.21
N THR A 64 -6.97 -10.44 0.48
CA THR A 64 -6.86 -9.03 0.07
C THR A 64 -5.41 -8.55 0.10
N HIS A 65 -4.61 -8.95 1.09
CA HIS A 65 -3.19 -8.60 1.18
C HIS A 65 -2.38 -9.22 0.03
N ASN A 66 -2.48 -10.55 -0.13
CA ASN A 66 -1.73 -11.31 -1.13
C ASN A 66 -2.09 -10.92 -2.55
N TRP A 67 -3.33 -10.48 -2.80
CA TRP A 67 -3.73 -9.98 -4.11
C TRP A 67 -3.25 -8.54 -4.33
N ARG A 68 -3.47 -7.64 -3.36
CA ARG A 68 -3.24 -6.21 -3.51
C ARG A 68 -1.75 -5.86 -3.60
N MET A 69 -0.90 -6.48 -2.77
CA MET A 69 0.53 -6.14 -2.71
C MET A 69 1.23 -6.38 -4.06
N PRO A 70 1.13 -7.57 -4.70
CA PRO A 70 1.66 -7.79 -6.05
C PRO A 70 1.04 -6.85 -7.10
N VAL A 71 -0.27 -6.58 -7.04
CA VAL A 71 -0.93 -5.64 -7.95
C VAL A 71 -0.30 -4.25 -7.87
N PHE A 72 -0.06 -3.73 -6.66
CA PHE A 72 0.63 -2.45 -6.51
C PHE A 72 2.05 -2.48 -7.06
N PHE A 73 2.82 -3.55 -6.81
CA PHE A 73 4.18 -3.66 -7.36
C PHE A 73 4.17 -3.66 -8.89
N MET A 74 3.30 -4.46 -9.53
CA MET A 74 3.17 -4.50 -10.99
C MET A 74 2.79 -3.12 -11.57
N ILE A 75 1.76 -2.48 -11.02
CA ILE A 75 1.29 -1.16 -11.48
C ILE A 75 2.38 -0.09 -11.26
N SER A 76 3.12 -0.16 -10.15
CA SER A 76 4.21 0.78 -9.87
C SER A 76 5.34 0.67 -10.90
N GLY A 77 5.70 -0.56 -11.31
CA GLY A 77 6.70 -0.81 -12.34
C GLY A 77 6.23 -0.31 -13.70
N PHE A 78 4.98 -0.60 -14.06
CA PHE A 78 4.37 -0.11 -15.30
C PHE A 78 4.39 1.42 -15.39
N PHE A 79 3.93 2.12 -14.35
CA PHE A 79 3.96 3.59 -14.33
C PHE A 79 5.39 4.15 -14.31
N ALA A 80 6.33 3.48 -13.63
CA ALA A 80 7.73 3.89 -13.64
C ALA A 80 8.34 3.83 -15.03
N MET A 81 8.09 2.76 -15.80
CA MET A 81 8.55 2.64 -17.19
C MET A 81 7.92 3.70 -18.09
N MET A 82 6.62 3.99 -17.95
CA MET A 82 6.00 5.08 -18.72
C MET A 82 6.61 6.45 -18.41
N ILE A 83 7.00 6.72 -17.16
CA ILE A 83 7.71 7.96 -16.81
C ILE A 83 9.11 7.96 -17.40
N PHE A 84 9.82 6.83 -17.34
CA PHE A 84 11.14 6.67 -17.93
C PHE A 84 11.12 6.95 -19.44
N GLU A 85 10.17 6.37 -20.18
CA GLU A 85 10.05 6.60 -21.63
C GLU A 85 9.71 8.06 -21.97
N ARG A 86 8.88 8.72 -21.15
CA ARG A 86 8.44 10.10 -21.42
C ARG A 86 9.44 11.17 -20.99
N LYS A 87 10.19 10.95 -19.92
CA LYS A 87 11.02 11.98 -19.24
C LYS A 87 12.48 11.58 -19.04
N GLY A 88 12.85 10.35 -19.35
CA GLY A 88 14.21 9.83 -19.22
C GLY A 88 14.60 9.45 -17.80
N PHE A 89 15.77 8.80 -17.70
CA PHE A 89 16.30 8.24 -16.45
C PHE A 89 16.61 9.31 -15.39
N GLY A 90 17.23 10.43 -15.79
CA GLY A 90 17.62 11.50 -14.86
C GLY A 90 16.42 12.12 -14.13
N TYR A 91 15.30 12.30 -14.84
CA TYR A 91 14.05 12.74 -14.22
C TYR A 91 13.55 11.70 -13.21
N LEU A 92 13.48 10.41 -13.60
CA LEU A 92 12.99 9.34 -12.74
C LEU A 92 13.79 9.24 -11.43
N LEU A 93 15.12 9.34 -11.48
CA LEU A 93 15.97 9.30 -10.30
C LEU A 93 15.75 10.49 -9.37
N LYS A 94 15.74 11.72 -9.91
CA LYS A 94 15.48 12.92 -9.11
C LYS A 94 14.13 12.85 -8.42
N ASP A 95 13.13 12.43 -9.16
CA ASP A 95 11.73 12.28 -8.73
C ASP A 95 11.60 11.23 -7.60
N ARG A 96 12.34 10.12 -7.69
CA ARG A 96 12.42 9.12 -6.61
C ARG A 96 13.22 9.60 -5.41
N PHE A 97 14.35 10.28 -5.61
CA PHE A 97 15.18 10.79 -4.51
C PHE A 97 14.42 11.82 -3.66
N VAL A 98 13.71 12.75 -4.30
CA VAL A 98 12.95 13.78 -3.58
C VAL A 98 11.78 13.18 -2.78
N ARG A 99 11.13 12.12 -3.27
CA ARG A 99 9.99 11.53 -2.54
C ARG A 99 10.37 10.46 -1.53
N LEU A 100 11.36 9.63 -1.85
CA LEU A 100 11.78 8.52 -1.00
C LEU A 100 12.94 8.96 -0.11
N GLY A 101 14.03 9.46 -0.71
CA GLY A 101 15.24 9.86 0.00
C GLY A 101 14.98 10.98 1.01
N LEU A 102 14.28 12.04 0.62
CA LEU A 102 13.98 13.14 1.55
C LEU A 102 13.14 12.66 2.74
N THR A 103 12.08 11.88 2.48
CA THR A 103 11.23 11.32 3.54
C THR A 103 12.05 10.44 4.48
N MET A 104 12.90 9.58 3.93
CA MET A 104 13.80 8.76 4.75
C MET A 104 14.75 9.61 5.59
N ILE A 105 15.29 10.73 5.09
CA ILE A 105 16.17 11.59 5.90
C ILE A 105 15.41 12.30 7.02
N ILE A 106 14.17 12.73 6.77
CA ILE A 106 13.36 13.46 7.76
C ILE A 106 12.86 12.54 8.87
N PHE A 107 12.48 11.31 8.52
CA PHE A 107 11.87 10.33 9.44
C PHE A 107 12.78 9.12 9.73
N ALA A 108 14.08 9.23 9.46
CA ALA A 108 15.08 8.20 9.80
C ALA A 108 15.24 8.04 11.31
#